data_AF-X1B3K8-F1
#
_entry.id   AF-X1B3K8-F1
#
_cell.length_a   1.000
_cell.length_b   1.000
_cell.length_c   1.000
_cell.angle_alpha   90.00
_cell.angle_beta   90.00
_cell.angle_gamma   90.00
#
_symmetry.space_group_name_H-M   'P 1'
#
loop_
_entity.id
_entity.type
_entity.pdbx_description
1 polymer ?
#
loop_
_entity_poly.entity_id
_entity_poly.type
_entity_poly.pdbx_seq_one_letter_code
_entity_poly.pdbx_strand_id
1 'polypeptide(L)'
;MALQRIADYCKENNQSFALETGQERALVLSKFIEDVNRLNLGVNFDPANMLLYDADDPIKALDVLGKYVIGVHCKDGKRPERKGLLKFSFPALLD
;
A
#
# COMPACT_ATOMS: atom_id res chain seq x y z
N MET A 1 16.92 -0.34 -11.35
CA MET A 1 16.55 -1.23 -10.22
C MET A 1 15.48 -2.23 -10.66
N ALA A 2 15.23 -3.33 -9.92
CA ALA A 2 14.33 -4.41 -10.38
C ALA A 2 12.89 -3.93 -10.66
N LEU A 3 12.33 -3.06 -9.80
CA LEU A 3 10.97 -2.55 -9.96
C LEU A 3 10.80 -1.66 -11.20
N GLN A 4 11.82 -0.87 -11.56
CA GLN A 4 11.79 -0.08 -12.80
C GLN A 4 11.61 -0.97 -14.03
N ARG A 5 12.30 -2.12 -14.09
CA ARG A 5 12.14 -3.08 -15.21
C ARG A 5 10.74 -3.65 -15.27
N ILE A 6 10.13 -3.94 -14.11
CA ILE A 6 8.76 -4.45 -14.04
C ILE A 6 7.77 -3.37 -14.52
N ALA A 7 7.90 -2.15 -14.01
CA ALA A 7 7.07 -1.03 -14.42
C ALA A 7 7.21 -0.72 -15.92
N ASP A 8 8.45 -0.75 -16.45
CA ASP A 8 8.72 -0.54 -17.88
C ASP A 8 8.08 -1.65 -18.74
N TYR A 9 8.16 -2.91 -18.31
CA TYR A 9 7.47 -4.02 -18.98
C TYR A 9 5.94 -3.89 -18.92
N CYS A 10 5.36 -3.53 -17.77
CA CYS A 10 3.93 -3.25 -17.66
C CYS A 10 3.51 -2.12 -18.60
N LYS A 11 4.32 -1.07 -18.72
CA LYS A 11 4.05 0.06 -19.60
C LYS A 11 3.96 -0.36 -21.08
N GLU A 12 4.86 -1.21 -21.54
CA GLU A 12 4.82 -1.78 -22.91
C GLU A 12 3.52 -2.53 -23.20
N ASN A 13 2.87 -3.05 -22.15
CA ASN A 13 1.59 -3.74 -22.21
C ASN A 13 0.38 -2.84 -21.91
N ASN A 14 0.55 -1.52 -21.82
CA ASN A 14 -0.48 -0.56 -21.40
C ASN A 14 -1.06 -0.84 -20.00
N GLN A 15 -0.21 -1.32 -19.08
CA GLN A 15 -0.57 -1.64 -17.70
C GLN A 15 0.08 -0.69 -16.70
N SER A 16 -0.61 -0.49 -15.58
CA SER A 16 -0.02 0.07 -14.36
C SER A 16 0.40 -1.03 -13.41
N PHE A 17 1.46 -0.80 -12.64
CA PHE A 17 1.87 -1.67 -11.54
C PHE A 17 1.45 -1.04 -10.21
N ALA A 18 0.63 -1.75 -9.44
CA ALA A 18 0.13 -1.27 -8.16
C ALA A 18 0.89 -1.95 -7.01
N LEU A 19 1.55 -1.16 -6.17
CA LEU A 19 2.14 -1.61 -4.92
C LEU A 19 1.04 -1.77 -3.87
N GLU A 20 0.90 -2.98 -3.33
CA GLU A 20 0.04 -3.23 -2.17
C GLU A 20 0.64 -2.57 -0.93
N THR A 21 -0.18 -1.95 -0.09
CA THR A 21 0.28 -1.42 1.20
C THR A 21 0.83 -2.54 2.09
N GLY A 22 2.10 -2.42 2.46
CA GLY A 22 2.84 -3.36 3.29
C GLY A 22 3.11 -2.84 4.70
N GLN A 23 4.28 -3.18 5.24
CA GLN A 23 4.72 -2.81 6.60
C GLN A 23 5.38 -1.42 6.65
N GLU A 24 5.60 -0.79 5.50
CA GLU A 24 6.25 0.50 5.39
C GLU A 24 5.34 1.63 5.87
N ARG A 25 5.94 2.65 6.52
CA ARG A 25 5.25 3.92 6.78
C ARG A 25 4.90 4.61 5.47
N ALA A 26 3.81 5.37 5.46
CA ALA A 26 3.31 6.03 4.24
C ALA A 26 4.36 6.93 3.57
N LEU A 27 5.13 7.70 4.36
CA LEU A 27 6.21 8.55 3.86
C LEU A 27 7.35 7.76 3.20
N VAL A 28 7.65 6.56 3.71
CA VAL A 28 8.70 5.70 3.13
C VAL A 28 8.24 5.16 1.78
N LEU A 29 7.00 4.70 1.68
CA LEU A 29 6.43 4.24 0.41
C LEU A 29 6.33 5.38 -0.60
N SER A 30 5.89 6.57 -0.19
CA SER A 30 5.87 7.77 -1.04
C SER A 30 7.27 8.07 -1.60
N LYS A 31 8.29 8.09 -0.74
CA LYS A 31 9.66 8.37 -1.15
C LYS A 31 10.20 7.29 -2.10
N PHE A 32 9.88 6.03 -1.83
CA PHE A 32 10.26 4.91 -2.70
C PHE A 32 9.63 5.04 -4.09
N ILE A 33 8.35 5.40 -4.20
CA ILE A 33 7.67 5.63 -5.49
C ILE A 33 8.37 6.77 -6.26
N GLU A 34 8.70 7.86 -5.58
CA GLU A 34 9.46 8.98 -6.17
C GLU A 34 10.85 8.55 -6.66
N ASP A 35 11.56 7.72 -5.90
CA ASP A 35 12.89 7.23 -6.27
C ASP A 35 12.85 6.24 -7.46
N VAL A 36 11.78 5.43 -7.57
CA VAL A 36 11.56 4.54 -8.72
C VAL A 36 11.29 5.35 -10.00
N ASN A 37 10.59 6.47 -9.86
CA ASN A 37 10.35 7.47 -10.90
C ASN A 37 9.73 6.87 -12.18
N ARG A 38 8.52 6.30 -12.06
CA ARG A 38 7.73 5.78 -13.18
C ARG A 38 6.27 6.21 -13.06
N LEU A 39 5.72 6.74 -14.14
CA LEU A 39 4.36 7.30 -14.17
C LEU A 39 3.26 6.24 -14.08
N ASN A 40 3.56 4.98 -14.45
CA ASN A 40 2.61 3.86 -14.38
C ASN A 40 2.79 3.01 -13.11
N LEU A 41 3.43 3.56 -12.07
CA LEU A 41 3.54 2.96 -10.75
C LEU A 41 2.56 3.68 -9.81
N GLY A 42 1.73 2.92 -9.11
CA GLY A 42 0.79 3.44 -8.12
C GLY A 42 0.67 2.53 -6.91
N VAL A 43 -0.35 2.79 -6.08
CA VAL A 43 -0.65 2.05 -4.84
C VAL A 43 -2.02 1.41 -4.95
N ASN A 44 -2.11 0.12 -4.59
CA ASN A 44 -3.36 -0.52 -4.21
C ASN A 44 -3.49 -0.42 -2.69
N PHE A 45 -4.35 0.50 -2.23
CA PHE A 45 -4.40 0.89 -0.83
C PHE A 45 -5.27 -0.08 0.00
N ASP A 46 -4.67 -0.71 1.00
CA ASP A 46 -5.36 -1.60 1.95
C ASP A 46 -5.17 -1.05 3.38
N PRO A 47 -6.19 -0.35 3.93
CA PRO A 47 -6.08 0.25 5.27
C PRO A 47 -5.91 -0.80 6.37
N ALA A 48 -6.47 -2.01 6.19
CA ALA A 48 -6.36 -3.05 7.19
C ALA A 48 -4.92 -3.57 7.29
N ASN A 49 -4.18 -3.71 6.18
CA ASN A 49 -2.76 -4.11 6.27
C ASN A 49 -1.96 -3.17 7.17
N MET A 50 -2.19 -1.86 7.07
CA MET A 50 -1.51 -0.88 7.93
C MET A 50 -1.83 -1.07 9.42
N LEU A 51 -3.08 -1.45 9.74
CA LEU A 51 -3.50 -1.79 11.11
C LEU A 51 -2.89 -3.13 11.57
N LEU A 52 -2.93 -4.16 10.74
CA LEU A 52 -2.45 -5.50 11.07
C LEU A 52 -0.95 -5.54 11.34
N TYR A 53 -0.18 -4.73 10.60
CA TYR A 53 1.26 -4.59 10.77
C TYR A 53 1.65 -3.56 11.82
N ASP A 54 0.69 -2.82 12.39
CA ASP A 54 0.95 -1.63 13.21
C ASP A 54 1.93 -0.66 12.54
N ALA A 55 1.78 -0.50 11.21
CA ALA A 55 2.73 0.22 10.37
C ALA A 55 2.46 1.73 10.38
N ASP A 56 1.19 2.13 10.33
CA ASP A 56 0.78 3.54 10.30
C ASP A 56 -0.68 3.73 10.75
N ASP A 57 -1.12 4.99 10.81
CA ASP A 57 -2.54 5.32 10.83
C ASP A 57 -3.07 5.38 9.38
N PRO A 58 -4.06 4.55 8.99
CA PRO A 58 -4.48 4.44 7.61
C PRO A 58 -5.11 5.74 7.06
N ILE A 59 -5.77 6.53 7.91
CA ILE A 59 -6.39 7.80 7.45
C ILE A 59 -5.29 8.81 7.12
N LYS A 60 -4.31 8.98 8.02
CA LYS A 60 -3.16 9.87 7.77
C LYS A 60 -2.26 9.37 6.65
N ALA A 61 -2.12 8.06 6.51
CA ALA A 61 -1.38 7.46 5.42
C ALA A 61 -2.00 7.77 4.06
N LEU A 62 -3.34 7.81 3.99
CA LEU A 62 -4.07 8.18 2.78
C LEU A 62 -3.84 9.65 2.40
N ASP A 63 -3.69 10.58 3.36
CA ASP A 63 -3.33 11.97 3.06
C ASP A 63 -1.99 12.09 2.31
N VAL A 64 -1.04 11.19 2.62
CA VAL A 64 0.28 11.15 1.98
C VAL A 64 0.23 10.41 0.65
N LEU A 65 -0.38 9.23 0.64
CA LEU A 65 -0.35 8.31 -0.49
C LEU A 65 -1.44 8.56 -1.53
N GLY A 66 -2.46 9.36 -1.21
CA GLY A 66 -3.67 9.55 -2.02
C GLY A 66 -3.39 9.91 -3.48
N LYS A 67 -2.35 10.71 -3.74
CA LYS A 67 -1.91 11.07 -5.11
C LYS A 67 -1.35 9.89 -5.93
N TYR A 68 -1.01 8.77 -5.30
CA TYR A 68 -0.51 7.55 -5.94
C TYR A 68 -1.53 6.42 -5.98
N VAL A 69 -2.70 6.57 -5.33
CA VAL A 69 -3.70 5.50 -5.23
C VAL A 69 -4.37 5.26 -6.59
N ILE A 70 -4.32 4.01 -7.06
CA ILE A 70 -4.94 3.56 -8.32
C ILE A 70 -5.88 2.36 -8.11
N GLY A 71 -5.94 1.83 -6.90
CA GLY A 71 -6.83 0.75 -6.48
C GLY A 71 -6.99 0.74 -4.96
N VAL A 72 -8.04 0.12 -4.45
CA VAL A 72 -8.34 0.05 -3.01
C VAL A 72 -8.89 -1.33 -2.65
N HIS A 73 -8.47 -1.86 -1.50
CA HIS A 73 -9.13 -2.97 -0.83
C HIS A 73 -10.04 -2.45 0.29
N CYS A 74 -11.30 -2.88 0.28
CA CYS A 74 -12.24 -2.63 1.38
C CYS A 74 -12.14 -3.76 2.42
N LYS A 75 -11.13 -3.67 3.28
CA LYS A 75 -10.84 -4.65 4.34
C LYS A 75 -10.71 -3.91 5.67
N ASP A 76 -11.06 -4.59 6.76
CA ASP A 76 -10.82 -4.10 8.11
C ASP A 76 -9.90 -5.05 8.90
N GLY A 77 -9.26 -4.52 9.94
CA GLY A 77 -8.26 -5.22 10.73
C GLY A 77 -8.02 -4.58 12.09
N LYS A 78 -7.69 -5.40 13.09
CA LYS A 78 -7.34 -4.91 14.44
C LYS A 78 -5.84 -4.90 14.64
N ARG A 79 -5.33 -3.82 15.25
CA ARG A 79 -3.92 -3.74 15.65
C ARG A 79 -3.53 -4.87 16.61
N PRO A 80 -2.34 -5.47 16.46
CA PRO A 80 -1.87 -6.50 17.36
C PRO A 80 -1.69 -5.95 18.78
N GLU A 81 -1.95 -6.77 19.79
CA GLU A 81 -1.76 -6.38 21.20
C GLU A 81 -0.29 -6.39 21.63
N ARG A 82 0.57 -7.06 20.86
CA ARG A 82 2.02 -7.11 21.06
C ARG A 82 2.72 -7.04 19.71
N LYS A 83 3.84 -6.31 19.66
CA LYS A 83 4.68 -6.21 18.45
C LYS A 83 5.15 -7.61 18.01
N GLY A 84 5.11 -7.85 16.70
CA GLY A 84 5.56 -9.10 16.08
C GLY A 84 4.50 -10.20 15.93
N LEU A 85 3.26 -9.95 16.35
CA LEU A 85 2.12 -10.84 16.08
C LEU A 85 1.29 -10.30 14.92
N LEU A 86 0.80 -11.19 14.05
CA LEU A 86 -0.22 -10.86 13.05
C LEU A 86 -1.60 -11.15 13.63
N LYS A 87 -2.54 -10.22 13.45
CA LYS A 87 -3.96 -10.44 13.76
C LYS A 87 -4.75 -10.84 12.51
N PHE A 88 -5.97 -11.28 12.72
CA PHE A 88 -6.91 -11.64 11.65
C PHE A 88 -7.45 -10.39 10.97
N SER A 89 -7.63 -10.47 9.66
CA SER A 89 -8.37 -9.48 8.86
C SER A 89 -9.78 -9.99 8.57
N PHE A 90 -10.70 -9.08 8.30
CA PHE A 90 -12.09 -9.41 7.95
C PHE A 90 -12.61 -8.39 6.92
N PRO A 91 -13.63 -8.75 6.12
CA PRO A 91 -14.32 -7.80 5.25
C PRO A 91 -14.84 -6.60 6.05
N ALA A 92 -14.73 -5.39 5.50
CA ALA A 92 -15.09 -4.14 6.19
C ALA A 92 -16.60 -3.94 6.46
N LEU A 93 -17.44 -4.96 6.26
CA LEU A 93 -18.90 -4.90 6.36
C LEU A 93 -19.48 -5.85 7.44
N LEU A 94 -18.66 -6.35 8.36
CA LEU A 94 -19.07 -7.37 9.35
C LEU A 94 -19.08 -6.90 10.81
N ASP A 95 -19.18 -5.59 11.03
CA ASP A 95 -19.33 -5.00 12.37
C ASP A 95 -20.80 -4.89 12.81
#